data_AF-A0A1D2MJ23-F1
#
_entry.id   AF-A0A1D2MJ23-F1
#
_cell.length_a   1.000
_cell.length_b   1.000
_cell.length_c   1.000
_cell.angle_alpha   90.00
_cell.angle_beta   90.00
_cell.angle_gamma   90.00
#
_symmetry.space_group_name_H-M   'P 1'
#
loop_
_entity.id
_entity.type
_entity.pdbx_description
1 polymer ?
#
loop_
_entity_poly.entity_id
_entity_poly.type
_entity_poly.pdbx_seq_one_letter_code
_entity_poly.pdbx_strand_id
1 'polypeptide(L)'
;MKRLSVLAKKCAEFHMMENDGDRECPYKNGDGEIWLMGTDDWKKSDMAGKAAEKWYKQNENYDFTKPGYSPTTGAFTQLIWKSSEKLGFGFAQMKGKTVAVGIFSPGGNVKGMFPENVAAP
;
A
#
# COMPACT_ATOMS: atom_id res chain seq x y z
N MET A 1 7.01 -13.56 -13.72
CA MET A 1 6.47 -12.17 -13.82
C MET A 1 5.15 -11.94 -13.06
N LYS A 2 4.56 -12.93 -12.33
CA LYS A 2 3.23 -12.79 -11.67
C LYS A 2 3.21 -12.89 -10.13
N ARG A 3 4.36 -13.05 -9.45
CA ARG A 3 4.42 -13.30 -7.99
C ARG A 3 3.69 -12.22 -7.19
N LEU A 4 4.09 -10.95 -7.33
CA LEU A 4 3.62 -9.89 -6.44
C LEU A 4 2.11 -9.65 -6.53
N SER A 5 1.51 -9.68 -7.73
CA SER A 5 0.05 -9.54 -7.86
C SER A 5 -0.72 -10.71 -7.25
N VAL A 6 -0.15 -11.93 -7.27
CA VAL A 6 -0.74 -13.09 -6.58
C VAL A 6 -0.66 -12.90 -5.07
N LEU A 7 0.46 -12.40 -4.54
CA LEU A 7 0.60 -12.09 -3.11
C LEU A 7 -0.37 -10.98 -2.70
N ALA A 8 -0.44 -9.90 -3.46
CA ALA A 8 -1.34 -8.78 -3.21
C ALA A 8 -2.81 -9.22 -3.18
N LYS A 9 -3.22 -10.11 -4.09
CA LYS A 9 -4.59 -10.66 -4.07
C LYS A 9 -4.85 -11.48 -2.80
N LYS A 10 -3.92 -12.36 -2.40
CA LYS A 10 -4.04 -13.14 -1.17
C LYS A 10 -4.09 -12.26 0.08
N CYS A 11 -3.30 -11.19 0.11
CA CYS A 11 -3.34 -10.20 1.20
C CYS A 11 -4.66 -9.42 1.21
N ALA A 12 -5.22 -9.08 0.05
CA ALA A 12 -6.53 -8.42 -0.01
C ALA A 12 -7.65 -9.33 0.51
N GLU A 13 -7.61 -10.63 0.18
CA GLU A 13 -8.54 -11.62 0.71
C GLU A 13 -8.37 -11.82 2.22
N PHE A 14 -7.13 -11.83 2.72
CA PHE A 14 -6.81 -11.89 4.14
C PHE A 14 -7.38 -10.70 4.92
N HIS A 15 -7.03 -9.48 4.50
CA HIS A 15 -7.50 -8.23 5.13
C HIS A 15 -9.03 -8.03 5.02
N MET A 16 -9.69 -8.67 4.06
CA MET A 16 -11.16 -8.67 3.97
C MET A 16 -11.82 -9.55 5.03
N MET A 17 -11.14 -10.62 5.46
CA MET A 17 -11.67 -11.58 6.44
C MET A 17 -11.29 -11.23 7.87
N GLU A 18 -10.12 -10.62 8.07
CA GLU A 18 -9.66 -10.20 9.38
C GLU A 18 -10.37 -8.90 9.82
N ASN A 19 -10.83 -8.87 11.07
CA ASN A 19 -11.48 -7.70 11.67
C ASN A 19 -10.49 -6.87 12.51
N ASP A 20 -9.19 -7.15 12.35
CA ASP A 20 -8.07 -6.57 13.10
C ASP A 20 -7.18 -5.77 12.15
N GLY A 21 -7.25 -4.45 12.27
CA GLY A 21 -6.64 -3.49 11.34
C GLY A 21 -5.12 -3.39 11.41
N ASP A 22 -4.47 -4.10 12.33
CA ASP A 22 -3.01 -4.02 12.52
C ASP A 22 -2.28 -5.31 12.12
N ARG A 23 -3.02 -6.35 11.71
CA ARG A 23 -2.41 -7.65 11.42
C ARG A 23 -1.68 -7.64 10.07
N GLU A 24 -0.37 -7.84 10.12
CA GLU A 24 0.47 -7.95 8.93
C GLU A 24 0.07 -9.16 8.05
N CYS A 25 -0.04 -8.96 6.74
CA CYS A 25 -0.34 -10.06 5.83
C CYS A 25 0.79 -11.11 5.81
N PRO A 26 0.50 -12.39 6.11
CA PRO A 26 1.53 -13.44 6.15
C PRO A 26 2.12 -13.77 4.78
N TYR A 27 1.42 -13.42 3.69
CA TYR A 27 1.83 -13.75 2.32
C TYR A 27 2.85 -12.77 1.74
N LYS A 28 3.05 -11.60 2.34
CA LYS A 28 3.95 -10.58 1.76
C LYS A 28 5.42 -11.01 1.74
N ASN A 29 5.82 -11.96 2.60
CA ASN A 29 7.13 -12.62 2.56
C ASN A 29 8.31 -11.63 2.53
N GLY A 30 8.29 -10.63 3.42
CA GLY A 30 9.31 -9.58 3.53
C GLY A 30 9.22 -8.45 2.51
N ASP A 31 8.32 -8.53 1.52
CA ASP A 31 8.02 -7.43 0.62
C ASP A 31 7.28 -6.29 1.36
N GLY A 32 7.37 -5.07 0.84
CA GLY A 32 6.62 -3.92 1.37
C GLY A 32 5.13 -4.05 1.07
N GLU A 33 4.28 -3.52 1.96
CA GLU A 33 2.83 -3.56 1.81
C GLU A 33 2.22 -2.19 2.12
N ILE A 34 1.28 -1.77 1.28
CA ILE A 34 0.29 -0.75 1.60
C ILE A 34 -1.09 -1.33 1.32
N TRP A 35 -2.06 -1.01 2.16
CA TRP A 35 -3.43 -1.44 1.94
C TRP A 35 -4.40 -0.38 2.42
N LEU A 36 -5.65 -0.50 1.98
CA LEU A 36 -6.77 0.26 2.51
C LEU A 36 -8.04 -0.58 2.44
N MET A 37 -9.01 -0.22 3.27
CA MET A 37 -10.38 -0.71 3.20
C MET A 37 -11.33 0.47 3.07
N GLY A 38 -12.34 0.32 2.21
CA GLY A 38 -13.44 1.26 2.07
C GLY A 38 -14.79 0.55 2.06
N THR A 39 -15.85 1.30 2.32
CA THR A 39 -17.25 0.85 2.32
C THR A 39 -17.96 1.17 1.00
N ASP A 40 -17.20 1.45 -0.05
CA ASP A 40 -17.72 1.81 -1.36
C ASP A 40 -17.61 0.61 -2.32
N ASP A 41 -18.64 0.41 -3.14
CA ASP A 41 -18.60 -0.51 -4.28
C ASP A 41 -17.89 0.13 -5.47
N TRP A 42 -16.56 0.18 -5.41
CA TRP A 42 -15.76 0.65 -6.55
C TRP A 42 -15.89 -0.32 -7.73
N LYS A 43 -16.03 0.24 -8.93
CA LYS A 43 -15.92 -0.55 -10.16
C LYS A 43 -14.51 -1.12 -10.25
N LYS A 44 -14.40 -2.38 -10.68
CA LYS A 44 -13.10 -3.07 -10.83
C LYS A 44 -12.12 -2.29 -11.71
N SER A 45 -12.61 -1.59 -12.74
CA SER A 45 -11.80 -0.75 -13.64
C SER A 45 -11.13 0.42 -12.93
N ASP A 46 -11.75 0.94 -11.86
CA ASP A 46 -11.34 2.19 -11.21
C ASP A 46 -10.50 1.90 -9.94
N MET A 47 -10.46 0.63 -9.53
CA MET A 47 -9.89 0.16 -8.27
C MET A 47 -8.45 0.63 -8.05
N ALA A 48 -7.58 0.41 -9.04
CA ALA A 48 -6.17 0.77 -8.94
C ALA A 48 -5.97 2.29 -8.84
N GLY A 49 -6.69 3.07 -9.65
CA GLY A 49 -6.61 4.53 -9.64
C GLY A 49 -7.09 5.12 -8.31
N LYS A 50 -8.25 4.67 -7.81
CA LYS A 50 -8.80 5.13 -6.52
C LYS A 50 -7.91 4.76 -5.34
N ALA A 51 -7.31 3.56 -5.37
CA ALA A 51 -6.38 3.15 -4.33
C ALA A 51 -5.12 4.01 -4.33
N ALA A 52 -4.51 4.21 -5.51
CA ALA A 52 -3.33 5.05 -5.68
C ALA A 52 -3.59 6.50 -5.25
N GLU A 53 -4.72 7.08 -5.63
CA GLU A 53 -5.11 8.44 -5.22
C GLU A 53 -5.21 8.56 -3.70
N LYS A 54 -5.87 7.61 -3.03
CA LYS A 54 -6.01 7.61 -1.58
C LYS A 54 -4.68 7.43 -0.84
N TRP A 55 -3.82 6.53 -1.31
CA TRP A 55 -2.48 6.37 -0.74
C TRP A 55 -1.63 7.63 -0.96
N TYR A 56 -1.67 8.21 -2.17
CA TYR A 56 -0.89 9.39 -2.50
C TYR A 56 -1.35 10.62 -1.72
N LYS A 57 -2.65 10.79 -1.45
CA LYS A 57 -3.20 11.93 -0.72
C LYS A 57 -2.58 12.13 0.67
N GLN A 58 -1.99 11.09 1.26
CA GLN A 58 -1.25 11.23 2.52
C GLN A 58 -0.04 12.18 2.42
N ASN A 59 0.41 12.56 1.20
CA ASN A 59 1.41 13.61 1.00
C ASN A 59 1.06 14.92 1.69
N GLU A 60 -0.23 15.23 1.83
CA GLU A 60 -0.74 16.45 2.49
C GLU A 60 -0.27 16.54 3.96
N ASN A 61 0.09 15.41 4.57
CA ASN A 61 0.56 15.31 5.94
C ASN A 61 2.06 15.01 6.05
N TYR A 62 2.80 14.93 4.94
CA TYR A 62 4.21 14.56 4.95
C TYR A 62 5.13 15.79 5.04
N ASP A 63 5.95 15.83 6.10
CA ASP A 63 6.95 16.88 6.29
C ASP A 63 8.28 16.48 5.63
N PHE A 64 8.53 17.00 4.42
CA PHE A 64 9.78 16.77 3.70
C PHE A 64 11.02 17.35 4.42
N THR A 65 10.85 18.29 5.35
CA THR A 65 11.96 18.84 6.15
C THR A 65 12.36 17.92 7.30
N LYS A 66 11.47 17.00 7.69
CA LYS A 66 11.68 15.98 8.73
C LYS A 66 11.32 14.59 8.18
N PRO A 67 12.09 14.09 7.19
CA PRO A 67 11.76 12.86 6.51
C PRO A 67 11.77 11.65 7.47
N GLY A 68 10.74 10.81 7.38
CA GLY A 68 10.61 9.67 8.28
C GLY A 68 9.28 8.95 8.15
N TYR A 69 9.19 7.80 8.81
CA TYR A 69 7.95 7.03 8.86
C TYR A 69 6.94 7.69 9.80
N SER A 70 5.68 7.75 9.36
CA SER A 70 4.53 7.92 10.25
C SER A 70 3.38 7.02 9.80
N PRO A 71 2.49 6.59 10.71
CA PRO A 71 1.32 5.80 10.33
C PRO A 71 0.39 6.52 9.33
N THR A 72 0.36 7.86 9.35
CA THR A 72 -0.51 8.66 8.48
C THR A 72 0.09 8.95 7.10
N THR A 73 1.39 8.70 6.91
CA THR A 73 2.13 8.97 5.65
C THR A 73 2.83 7.73 5.07
N GLY A 74 2.74 6.59 5.75
CA GLY A 74 3.41 5.35 5.38
C GLY A 74 3.01 4.82 4.00
N ALA A 75 1.74 4.97 3.61
CA ALA A 75 1.28 4.50 2.30
C ALA A 75 1.82 5.38 1.17
N PHE A 76 1.81 6.70 1.35
CA PHE A 76 2.42 7.65 0.41
C PHE A 76 3.91 7.40 0.23
N THR A 77 4.66 7.30 1.33
CA THR A 77 6.12 7.13 1.29
C THR A 77 6.54 5.82 0.65
N GLN A 78 5.83 4.71 0.88
CA GLN A 78 6.07 3.46 0.17
C GLN A 78 5.72 3.56 -1.32
N LEU A 79 4.63 4.26 -1.67
CA LEU A 79 4.17 4.40 -3.06
C LEU A 79 5.20 5.12 -3.94
N ILE A 80 5.90 6.13 -3.39
CA ILE A 80 6.91 6.91 -4.11
C ILE A 80 8.35 6.49 -3.80
N TRP A 81 8.54 5.35 -3.11
CA TRP A 81 9.85 4.90 -2.64
C TRP A 81 10.79 4.59 -3.81
N LYS A 82 11.82 5.42 -4.01
CA LYS A 82 12.73 5.36 -5.16
C LYS A 82 13.34 3.98 -5.42
N SER A 83 13.77 3.27 -4.37
CA SER A 83 14.40 1.95 -4.50
C SER A 83 13.42 0.79 -4.71
N SER A 84 12.10 1.01 -4.68
CA SER A 84 11.12 -0.03 -4.99
C SER A 84 10.97 -0.18 -6.50
N GLU A 85 11.32 -1.35 -7.03
CA GLU A 85 11.39 -1.57 -8.50
C GLU A 85 10.15 -2.25 -9.07
N LYS A 86 9.42 -2.99 -8.24
CA LYS A 86 8.31 -3.84 -8.67
C LYS A 86 7.10 -3.64 -7.77
N LEU A 87 5.94 -3.54 -8.41
CA LEU A 87 4.64 -3.45 -7.75
C LEU A 87 3.74 -4.61 -8.20
N GLY A 88 3.11 -5.26 -7.24
CA GLY A 88 1.93 -6.10 -7.44
C GLY A 88 0.71 -5.47 -6.82
N PHE A 89 -0.39 -5.41 -7.55
CA PHE A 89 -1.66 -4.91 -7.04
C PHE A 89 -2.70 -6.04 -6.96
N GLY A 90 -3.53 -6.00 -5.93
CA GLY A 90 -4.61 -6.94 -5.70
C GLY A 90 -5.75 -6.30 -4.92
N PHE A 91 -6.96 -6.84 -5.07
CA PHE A 91 -8.13 -6.35 -4.35
C PHE A 91 -9.11 -7.49 -4.07
N ALA A 92 -9.97 -7.28 -3.07
CA ALA A 92 -11.09 -8.13 -2.71
C ALA A 92 -12.35 -7.28 -2.47
N GLN A 93 -13.52 -7.83 -2.78
CA GLN A 93 -14.81 -7.16 -2.54
C GLN A 93 -15.79 -8.14 -1.90
N MET A 94 -16.46 -7.72 -0.82
CA MET A 94 -17.45 -8.54 -0.12
C MET A 94 -18.45 -7.64 0.62
N LYS A 95 -19.75 -7.86 0.41
CA LYS A 95 -20.86 -7.18 1.15
C LYS A 95 -20.71 -5.65 1.22
N GLY A 96 -20.41 -5.00 0.08
CA GLY A 96 -20.24 -3.55 -0.01
C GLY A 96 -18.91 -3.02 0.56
N LYS A 97 -18.00 -3.91 0.99
CA LYS A 97 -16.63 -3.55 1.38
C LYS A 97 -15.67 -3.85 0.25
N THR A 98 -14.68 -2.98 0.10
CA THR A 98 -13.58 -3.13 -0.84
C THR A 98 -12.27 -3.02 -0.09
N VAL A 99 -11.35 -3.97 -0.31
CA VAL A 99 -9.98 -3.94 0.18
C VAL A 99 -9.04 -3.89 -1.02
N ALA A 100 -8.09 -2.96 -1.02
CA ALA A 100 -7.05 -2.84 -2.04
C ALA A 100 -5.67 -2.94 -1.40
N VAL A 101 -4.76 -3.66 -2.05
CA VAL A 101 -3.40 -3.94 -1.55
C VAL A 101 -2.38 -3.72 -2.65
N GLY A 102 -1.29 -3.03 -2.31
CA GLY A 102 -0.07 -2.94 -3.11
C GLY A 102 1.08 -3.65 -2.40
N ILE A 103 1.79 -4.52 -3.11
CA ILE A 103 3.01 -5.21 -2.64
C ILE A 103 4.21 -4.72 -3.44
N PHE A 104 5.25 -4.26 -2.75
CA PHE A 104 6.43 -3.61 -3.33
C PHE A 104 7.69 -4.42 -3.06
N SER A 105 8.54 -4.57 -4.09
CA SER A 105 9.80 -5.29 -3.96
C SER A 105 10.94 -4.54 -4.68
N PRO A 106 12.02 -4.15 -3.98
CA PRO A 106 12.18 -4.16 -2.52
C PRO A 106 11.10 -3.35 -1.77
N GLY A 107 10.83 -3.72 -0.52
CA GLY A 107 9.98 -2.94 0.37
C GLY A 107 10.64 -1.61 0.77
N GLY A 108 9.82 -0.58 0.90
CA GLY A 108 10.21 0.76 1.31
C GLY A 108 10.01 1.01 2.80
N ASN A 109 9.93 2.29 3.17
CA ASN A 109 9.75 2.76 4.56
C ASN A 109 10.84 2.26 5.52
N VAL A 110 12.05 2.02 5.00
CA VAL A 110 13.19 1.59 5.80
C VAL A 110 13.71 2.76 6.61
N LYS A 111 13.77 2.60 7.94
CA LYS A 111 14.27 3.63 8.87
C LYS A 111 15.67 4.07 8.47
N GLY A 112 15.88 5.38 8.38
CA GLY A 112 17.16 5.98 8.00
C GLY A 112 17.41 6.10 6.49
N MET A 113 16.47 5.67 5.64
CA MET A 113 16.61 5.73 4.17
C MET A 113 15.59 6.68 3.49
N PHE A 114 14.81 7.44 4.28
CA PHE A 114 13.78 8.33 3.74
C PHE A 114 14.36 9.49 2.90
N PRO A 115 15.44 10.19 3.31
CA PRO A 115 16.00 11.29 2.52
C PRO A 115 16.41 10.88 1.09
N GLU A 116 16.88 9.66 0.90
CA GLU A 116 17.35 9.15 -0.39
C GLU A 116 16.21 8.60 -1.27
N ASN A 117 15.08 8.25 -0.65
CA ASN A 117 13.99 7.52 -1.31
C ASN A 117 12.70 8.33 -1.49
N VAL A 118 12.51 9.41 -0.74
CA VAL A 118 11.28 10.22 -0.73
C VAL A 118 11.64 11.65 -1.09
N ALA A 119 11.58 11.98 -2.38
CA ALA A 119 11.87 13.31 -2.89
C ALA A 119 10.63 14.22 -2.82
N ALA A 120 10.84 15.51 -2.53
CA ALA A 120 9.80 16.52 -2.69
C ALA A 120 9.41 16.65 -4.18
N PRO A 121 8.13 16.91 -4.49
CA PRO A 121 7.65 17.17 -5.86
C PRO A 121 8.32 18.37 -6.53
#